data_AF-A0A7S0GN13-F1
#
_entry.id   AF-A0A7S0GN13-F1
#
_cell.length_a   1.000
_cell.length_b   1.000
_cell.length_c   1.000
_cell.angle_alpha   90.00
_cell.angle_beta   90.00
_cell.angle_gamma   90.00
#
_symmetry.space_group_name_H-M   'P 1'
#
loop_
_entity.id
_entity.type
_entity.pdbx_description
1 polymer ?
#
loop_
_entity_poly.entity_id
_entity_poly.type
_entity_poly.pdbx_seq_one_letter_code
_entity_poly.pdbx_strand_id
1 'polypeptide(L)'
;YSNIVPKLDWIQTTFNLNQLQLLELIKKEKVLLGVNLDKTLVPGVAFWRECFNGRTDVDAMAEIIRLPRELTQSNKRLQKRSALFKELGIPLELLWGKGEYTDDRLDTWVKRHCYKSIDSTE
;
A
#
# COMPACT_ATOMS: atom_id res chain seq x y z
N TYR A 1 -15.29 16.85 13.91
CA TYR A 1 -13.85 17.17 14.00
C TYR A 1 -13.06 16.26 14.98
N SER A 2 -13.68 15.32 15.70
CA SER A 2 -13.01 14.55 16.78
C SER A 2 -12.17 13.33 16.35
N ASN A 3 -12.03 13.05 15.05
CA ASN A 3 -11.33 11.85 14.55
C ASN A 3 -9.97 12.13 13.90
N ILE A 4 -9.50 13.40 13.91
CA ILE A 4 -8.22 13.78 13.29
C ILE A 4 -7.07 13.53 14.27
N VAL A 5 -7.16 13.98 15.52
CA VAL A 5 -6.08 13.82 16.51
C VAL A 5 -5.72 12.34 16.74
N PRO A 6 -6.66 11.43 17.03
CA PRO A 6 -6.31 10.02 17.22
C PRO A 6 -5.67 9.37 15.98
N LYS A 7 -6.03 9.87 14.79
CA LYS A 7 -5.46 9.38 13.52
C LYS A 7 -4.04 9.87 13.31
N LEU A 8 -3.77 11.14 13.62
CA LEU A 8 -2.43 11.70 13.55
C LEU A 8 -1.50 10.99 14.55
N ASP A 9 -1.96 10.77 15.79
CA ASP A 9 -1.22 10.05 16.81
C ASP A 9 -0.93 8.60 16.37
N TRP A 10 -1.92 7.93 15.77
CA TRP A 10 -1.75 6.58 15.25
C TRP A 10 -0.75 6.52 14.10
N ILE A 11 -0.83 7.44 13.12
CA ILE A 11 0.13 7.52 12.00
C ILE A 11 1.53 7.77 12.56
N GLN A 12 1.67 8.74 13.48
CA GLN A 12 2.95 9.09 14.06
C GLN A 12 3.61 7.91 14.77
N THR A 13 2.84 7.19 15.60
CA THR A 13 3.32 6.04 16.36
C THR A 13 3.63 4.84 15.45
N THR A 14 2.75 4.56 14.48
CA THR A 14 2.90 3.41 13.57
C THR A 14 4.14 3.51 12.69
N PHE A 15 4.46 4.72 12.23
CA PHE A 15 5.59 4.97 11.34
C PHE A 15 6.81 5.56 12.05
N ASN A 16 6.78 5.68 13.39
CA ASN A 16 7.82 6.30 14.21
C ASN A 16 8.29 7.67 13.68
N LEU A 17 7.32 8.54 13.36
CA LEU A 17 7.59 9.84 12.76
C LEU A 17 7.80 10.91 13.83
N ASN A 18 8.73 11.82 13.60
CA ASN A 18 8.72 13.10 14.32
C ASN A 18 7.63 14.04 13.76
N GLN A 19 7.38 15.16 14.44
CA GLN A 19 6.33 16.11 14.06
C GLN A 19 6.51 16.69 12.65
N LEU A 20 7.76 16.94 12.21
CA LEU A 20 8.05 17.47 10.88
C LEU A 20 7.78 16.43 9.80
N GLN A 21 8.21 15.19 10.01
CA GLN A 21 7.95 14.07 9.09
C GLN A 21 6.45 13.76 8.96
N LEU A 22 5.71 13.81 10.07
CA LEU A 22 4.25 13.68 10.04
C LEU A 22 3.62 14.81 9.21
N LEU A 23 4.05 16.05 9.42
CA LEU A 23 3.56 17.19 8.66
C LEU A 23 3.85 17.06 7.17
N GLU A 24 5.05 16.61 6.79
CA GLU A 24 5.43 16.35 5.41
C GLU A 24 4.58 15.24 4.77
N LEU A 25 4.35 14.14 5.50
CA LEU A 25 3.49 13.05 5.04
C LEU A 25 2.06 13.53 4.77
N ILE A 26 1.48 14.29 5.70
CA ILE A 26 0.12 14.84 5.56
C ILE A 26 0.03 15.88 4.43
N LYS A 27 1.07 16.71 4.25
CA LYS A 27 1.15 17.65 3.13
C LYS A 27 1.17 16.93 1.79
N LYS A 28 1.93 15.82 1.70
CA LYS A 28 2.07 15.00 0.51
C LYS A 28 0.76 14.27 0.17
N GLU A 29 0.04 13.76 1.16
CA GLU A 29 -1.21 13.03 0.95
C GLU A 29 -2.32 13.50 1.91
N LYS A 30 -2.94 14.63 1.56
CA LYS A 30 -4.02 15.25 2.36
C LYS A 30 -5.22 14.32 2.56
N VAL A 31 -5.42 13.36 1.66
CA VAL A 31 -6.52 12.37 1.72
C VAL A 31 -6.44 11.51 2.97
N LEU A 32 -5.25 11.32 3.56
CA LEU A 32 -5.08 10.62 4.84
C LEU A 32 -5.97 11.22 5.95
N LEU A 33 -6.22 12.53 5.93
CA LEU A 33 -7.09 13.18 6.90
C LEU A 33 -8.58 12.85 6.71
N GLY A 34 -8.99 12.47 5.49
CA GLY A 34 -10.38 12.16 5.14
C GLY A 34 -10.75 10.69 5.27
N VAL A 35 -9.79 9.76 5.18
CA VAL A 35 -10.07 8.32 5.28
C VAL A 35 -10.38 7.88 6.71
N ASN A 36 -11.11 6.78 6.86
CA ASN A 36 -11.45 6.23 8.17
C ASN A 36 -10.27 5.42 8.73
N LEU A 37 -9.92 5.63 10.00
CA LEU A 37 -8.80 4.95 10.65
C LEU A 37 -9.00 3.43 10.67
N ASP A 38 -10.10 2.96 11.25
CA ASP A 38 -10.37 1.55 11.49
C ASP A 38 -10.78 0.77 10.24
N LYS A 39 -11.40 1.45 9.26
CA LYS A 39 -11.87 0.83 8.01
C LYS A 39 -10.85 0.89 6.87
N THR A 40 -9.88 1.81 6.94
CA THR A 40 -8.93 2.05 5.84
C THR A 40 -7.48 1.93 6.29
N LEU A 41 -7.02 2.79 7.20
CA LEU A 41 -5.59 2.90 7.51
C LEU A 41 -5.05 1.68 8.26
N VAL A 42 -5.72 1.27 9.34
CA VAL A 42 -5.32 0.11 10.15
C VAL A 42 -5.27 -1.18 9.30
N PRO A 43 -6.35 -1.57 8.60
CA PRO A 43 -6.30 -2.77 7.76
C PRO A 43 -5.35 -2.61 6.56
N GLY A 44 -5.20 -1.41 6.00
CA GLY A 44 -4.28 -1.15 4.89
C GLY A 44 -2.82 -1.35 5.28
N VAL A 45 -2.39 -0.83 6.43
CA VAL A 45 -1.02 -1.05 6.95
C VAL A 45 -0.78 -2.53 7.25
N ALA A 46 -1.74 -3.22 7.87
CA ALA A 46 -1.63 -4.65 8.13
C ALA A 46 -1.47 -5.45 6.83
N PHE A 47 -2.28 -5.14 5.81
CA PHE A 47 -2.18 -5.75 4.49
C PHE A 47 -0.80 -5.54 3.85
N TRP A 48 -0.28 -4.30 3.85
CA TRP A 48 1.01 -4.04 3.23
C TRP A 48 2.18 -4.69 3.98
N ARG A 49 2.11 -4.79 5.31
CA ARG A 49 3.08 -5.57 6.10
C ARG A 49 3.09 -7.05 5.68
N GLU A 50 1.92 -7.65 5.45
CA GLU A 50 1.84 -9.04 4.94
C GLU A 50 2.45 -9.15 3.54
N CYS A 51 2.16 -8.22 2.63
CA CYS A 51 2.75 -8.19 1.29
C CYS A 51 4.28 -8.05 1.31
N PHE A 52 4.84 -7.38 2.32
CA PHE A 52 6.28 -7.20 2.48
C PHE A 52 6.95 -8.23 3.40
N ASN A 53 6.28 -9.35 3.69
CA ASN A 53 6.82 -10.40 4.54
C ASN A 53 8.19 -10.87 4.00
N GLY A 54 9.27 -10.53 4.71
CA GLY A 54 10.66 -10.67 4.26
C GLY A 54 11.48 -9.37 4.34
N ARG A 55 10.84 -8.21 4.49
CA ARG A 55 11.48 -6.92 4.81
C ARG A 55 11.46 -6.65 6.31
N THR A 56 12.38 -5.80 6.78
CA THR A 56 12.28 -5.24 8.13
C THR A 56 11.10 -4.27 8.21
N ASP A 57 10.52 -4.08 9.41
CA ASP A 57 9.44 -3.10 9.58
C ASP A 57 9.90 -1.69 9.18
N VAL A 58 11.17 -1.35 9.45
CA VAL A 58 11.78 -0.07 9.06
C VAL A 58 11.75 0.12 7.53
N ASP A 59 12.16 -0.89 6.76
CA ASP A 59 12.16 -0.79 5.29
C ASP A 59 10.74 -0.71 4.71
N ALA A 60 9.80 -1.46 5.30
CA ALA A 60 8.40 -1.41 4.91
C ALA A 60 7.79 -0.02 5.21
N MET A 61 8.09 0.56 6.37
CA MET A 61 7.61 1.90 6.74
C MET A 61 8.23 2.98 5.86
N ALA A 62 9.51 2.85 5.49
CA ALA A 62 10.19 3.77 4.57
C ALA A 62 9.53 3.80 3.18
N GLU A 63 9.15 2.64 2.64
CA GLU A 63 8.38 2.58 1.38
C GLU A 63 7.05 3.29 1.52
N ILE A 64 6.33 3.09 2.63
CA ILE A 64 5.04 3.71 2.87
C ILE A 64 5.13 5.25 2.87
N ILE A 65 6.17 5.83 3.46
CA ILE A 65 6.43 7.29 3.42
C ILE A 65 6.69 7.76 1.97
N ARG A 66 7.29 6.89 1.14
CA ARG A 66 7.56 7.18 -0.28
C ARG A 66 6.28 7.23 -1.11
N LEU A 67 5.29 6.39 -0.83
CA LEU A 67 4.00 6.35 -1.56
C LEU A 67 2.79 6.29 -0.59
N PRO A 68 2.50 7.38 0.14
CA PRO A 68 1.42 7.40 1.15
C PRO A 68 0.02 7.12 0.58
N ARG A 69 -0.17 7.34 -0.72
CA ARG A 69 -1.43 7.07 -1.42
C ARG A 69 -1.82 5.59 -1.44
N GLU A 70 -0.85 4.68 -1.27
CA GLU A 70 -1.14 3.24 -1.16
C GLU A 70 -1.86 2.89 0.16
N LEU A 71 -1.79 3.77 1.17
CA LEU A 71 -2.52 3.59 2.43
C LEU A 71 -3.99 4.02 2.35
N THR A 72 -4.37 4.80 1.35
CA THR A 72 -5.74 5.32 1.20
C THR A 72 -6.61 4.40 0.33
N GLN A 73 -6.00 3.38 -0.28
CA GLN A 73 -6.73 2.41 -1.07
C GLN A 73 -7.68 1.59 -0.21
N SER A 74 -8.88 1.32 -0.72
CA SER A 74 -9.83 0.49 0.01
C SER A 74 -9.29 -0.94 0.17
N ASN A 75 -9.47 -1.54 1.34
CA ASN A 75 -9.09 -2.93 1.61
C ASN A 75 -9.66 -3.90 0.57
N LYS A 76 -10.92 -3.72 0.16
CA LYS A 76 -11.56 -4.53 -0.90
C LYS A 76 -10.79 -4.52 -2.22
N ARG A 77 -10.21 -3.37 -2.61
CA ARG A 77 -9.41 -3.24 -3.84
C ARG A 77 -8.10 -4.01 -3.70
N LEU A 78 -7.39 -3.80 -2.59
CA LEU A 78 -6.12 -4.46 -2.30
C LEU A 78 -6.28 -5.99 -2.25
N GLN A 79 -7.33 -6.48 -1.59
CA GLN A 79 -7.66 -7.91 -1.51
C GLN A 79 -7.86 -8.53 -2.90
N LYS A 80 -8.70 -7.92 -3.75
CA LYS A 80 -8.92 -8.42 -5.12
C LYS A 80 -7.62 -8.54 -5.91
N ARG A 81 -6.73 -7.55 -5.80
CA ARG A 81 -5.45 -7.53 -6.51
C ARG A 81 -4.46 -8.53 -5.94
N SER A 82 -4.42 -8.69 -4.61
CA SER A 82 -3.61 -9.73 -3.98
C SER A 82 -4.04 -11.13 -4.38
N ALA A 83 -5.35 -11.37 -4.53
CA ALA A 83 -5.87 -12.66 -4.99
C ALA A 83 -5.40 -12.95 -6.42
N LEU A 84 -5.49 -11.96 -7.32
CA LEU A 84 -4.96 -12.07 -8.68
C LEU A 84 -3.45 -12.36 -8.69
N PHE A 85 -2.67 -11.69 -7.86
CA PHE A 85 -1.23 -11.91 -7.78
C PHE A 85 -0.91 -13.32 -7.28
N LYS A 86 -1.62 -13.79 -6.25
CA LYS A 86 -1.51 -15.17 -5.72
C LYS A 86 -1.87 -16.20 -6.78
N GLU A 87 -2.96 -16.01 -7.51
CA GLU A 87 -3.42 -16.90 -8.59
C GLU A 87 -2.39 -17.02 -9.72
N LEU A 88 -1.72 -15.92 -10.06
CA LEU A 88 -0.74 -15.86 -11.13
C LEU A 88 0.70 -16.16 -10.68
N GLY A 89 0.92 -16.51 -9.41
CA GLY A 89 2.25 -16.74 -8.85
C GLY A 89 3.15 -15.51 -8.84
N ILE A 90 2.58 -14.30 -8.89
CA ILE A 90 3.33 -13.04 -8.85
C ILE A 90 3.64 -12.70 -7.38
N PRO A 91 4.90 -12.38 -7.03
CA PRO A 91 5.24 -11.94 -5.68
C PRO A 91 4.40 -10.74 -5.20
N LEU A 92 3.85 -10.82 -3.99
CA LEU A 92 2.89 -9.85 -3.46
C LEU A 92 3.48 -8.46 -3.21
N GLU A 93 4.78 -8.37 -2.93
CA GLU A 93 5.49 -7.10 -2.79
C GLU A 93 5.46 -6.28 -4.08
N LEU A 94 5.33 -6.93 -5.25
CA LEU A 94 5.19 -6.25 -6.52
C LEU A 94 3.84 -5.54 -6.66
N LEU A 95 2.84 -5.82 -5.80
CA LEU A 95 1.59 -5.07 -5.77
C LEU A 95 1.80 -3.62 -5.32
N TRP A 96 2.89 -3.33 -4.60
CA TRP A 96 3.26 -1.98 -4.21
C TRP A 96 3.40 -1.05 -5.42
N GLY A 97 2.84 0.15 -5.31
CA GLY A 97 2.76 1.12 -6.42
C GLY A 97 1.72 0.77 -7.50
N LYS A 98 0.96 -0.32 -7.32
CA LYS A 98 -0.12 -0.75 -8.23
C LYS A 98 -1.46 -0.85 -7.50
N GLY A 99 -1.54 -0.54 -6.21
CA GLY A 99 -2.82 -0.48 -5.51
C GLY A 99 -3.67 0.69 -6.00
N GLU A 100 -3.05 1.74 -6.55
CA GLU A 100 -3.76 2.89 -7.12
C GLU A 100 -4.09 2.78 -8.62
N TYR A 101 -3.57 1.78 -9.33
CA TYR A 101 -3.81 1.65 -10.78
C TYR A 101 -5.31 1.59 -11.10
N THR A 102 -5.72 2.02 -12.29
CA THR A 102 -7.00 1.59 -12.84
C THR A 102 -6.97 0.10 -13.13
N ASP A 103 -8.13 -0.54 -13.26
CA ASP A 103 -8.18 -1.98 -13.48
C ASP A 103 -7.57 -2.34 -14.85
N ASP A 104 -7.82 -1.53 -15.90
CA ASP A 104 -7.19 -1.69 -17.23
C ASP A 104 -5.66 -1.56 -17.20
N ARG A 105 -5.15 -0.61 -16.41
CA ARG A 105 -3.70 -0.41 -16.27
C ARG A 105 -3.06 -1.58 -15.53
N LEU A 106 -3.73 -2.13 -14.52
CA LEU A 106 -3.26 -3.32 -13.81
C LEU A 106 -3.26 -4.54 -14.75
N ASP A 107 -4.35 -4.76 -15.48
CA ASP A 107 -4.46 -5.86 -16.45
C ASP A 107 -3.35 -5.78 -17.51
N THR A 108 -3.11 -4.60 -18.06
CA THR A 108 -1.99 -4.37 -18.99
C THR A 108 -0.64 -4.69 -18.36
N TRP A 109 -0.42 -4.31 -17.10
CA TRP A 109 0.82 -4.61 -16.39
C TRP A 109 0.99 -6.11 -16.17
N VAL A 110 -0.07 -6.80 -15.70
CA VAL A 110 -0.08 -8.24 -15.45
C VAL A 110 0.21 -9.02 -16.73
N LYS A 111 -0.47 -8.71 -17.83
CA LYS A 111 -0.22 -9.35 -19.14
C LYS A 111 1.25 -9.29 -19.53
N ARG A 112 1.90 -8.15 -19.36
CA ARG A 112 3.34 -7.98 -19.67
C ARG A 112 4.28 -8.75 -18.74
N HIS A 113 3.89 -9.01 -17.49
CA HIS A 113 4.74 -9.69 -16.50
C HIS A 113 4.53 -11.21 -16.50
N CYS A 114 3.33 -11.68 -16.84
CA CYS A 114 3.03 -13.10 -17.00
C CYS A 114 3.41 -13.66 -18.38
N TYR A 115 3.50 -12.84 -19.43
CA TYR A 115 3.98 -13.34 -20.74
C TYR A 115 5.48 -13.69 -20.72
N LYS A 116 6.27 -13.00 -19.89
CA LYS A 116 7.72 -13.21 -19.80
C LYS A 116 8.13 -14.57 -19.19
N SER A 117 7.20 -15.29 -18.57
CA SER A 117 7.46 -16.63 -18.03
C SER A 117 7.15 -17.77 -19.00
N ILE A 118 6.59 -17.49 -20.19
CA ILE A 118 6.23 -18.52 -21.19
C ILE A 118 7.30 -18.62 -22.28
N ASP A 119 7.93 -17.51 -22.68
CA ASP A 119 8.91 -17.48 -23.79
C ASP A 119 10.38 -17.72 -23.38
N SER A 120 10.66 -18.19 -22.15
CA SER A 120 12.03 -18.49 -21.70
C SER A 120 12.37 -19.99 -21.68
N THR A 121 11.54 -20.81 -22.30
CA THR A 121 11.76 -22.25 -22.53
C THR A 121 11.74 -22.54 -24.02
N GLU A 122 12.77 -22.07 -24.73
CA GLU A 122 13.26 -22.66 -25.99
C GLU A 122 14.79 -22.71 -25.96
#